data_AF-A0AAE0FGF9-F1
#
_entry.id   AF-A0AAE0FGF9-F1
#
_cell.length_a   1.000
_cell.length_b   1.000
_cell.length_c   1.000
_cell.angle_alpha   90.00
_cell.angle_beta   90.00
_cell.angle_gamma   90.00
#
_symmetry.space_group_name_H-M   'P 1'
#
loop_
_entity.id
_entity.type
_entity.pdbx_description
1 polymer ?
#
loop_
_entity_poly.entity_id
_entity_poly.type
_entity_poly.pdbx_seq_one_letter_code
_entity_poly.pdbx_strand_id
1 'polypeptide(L)'
;MRTHTSRIPSNCRACKPQGVFRSKIPKAVNSKAISRRFQATSAKLTDGSESAITAETKERLVKQFERIEQECEAARKRLAAAEYAYNEAKRAKDELDGAYSDELCDYGYTRTVAGKYTDPESAVAGAPTNVFLLGRDNFLRELKAIFETFSQAGSREEEEEECTVAFDMESCEERRKRLKCLQLSNQAIWDRERARPEIEAPWLIKAPYYVLCYLLDALFDGRPIQRFWFLETVARMPYFSYTTMLYLYETLGWWRRSSELRKVHFAEEWNEYHHLLVMESLGGDKYWIDRFLAQHSALVYYWVLVLLWLLSPSMAYNFSELIEAHAVDTYAQFADENEVILKDLPPPRIAREYYEGADLYLFDEFQTSREAKSRRPSVRHLHDVFCNIRDDEGEHVKTMNACQVTCVYSAVNKSNGGVQNKLNWQK
;
A
#
# COMPACT_ATOMS: atom_id res chain seq x y z
N MET A 1 41.22 48.15 27.60
CA MET A 1 42.17 47.37 28.42
C MET A 1 42.22 45.95 27.86
N ARG A 2 43.37 45.55 27.31
CA ARG A 2 43.96 44.19 27.17
C ARG A 2 43.01 42.99 26.98
N THR A 3 42.88 42.47 25.76
CA THR A 3 43.61 41.31 25.19
C THR A 3 43.41 39.98 25.94
N HIS A 4 42.88 38.97 25.24
CA HIS A 4 43.53 37.66 25.14
C HIS A 4 43.02 36.86 23.93
N THR A 5 43.82 36.91 22.86
CA THR A 5 43.89 35.91 21.80
C THR A 5 44.65 34.68 22.32
N SER A 6 44.03 33.49 22.33
CA SER A 6 44.74 32.23 22.51
C SER A 6 44.93 31.54 21.15
N ARG A 7 46.20 31.43 20.78
CA ARG A 7 46.70 30.63 19.66
C ARG A 7 46.53 29.15 19.98
N ILE A 8 46.00 28.37 19.04
CA ILE A 8 46.10 26.90 19.05
C ILE A 8 47.32 26.50 18.20
N PRO A 9 48.16 25.55 18.64
CA PRO A 9 49.47 25.30 18.04
C PRO A 9 49.40 24.53 16.72
N SER A 10 50.23 24.96 15.78
CA SER A 10 50.66 24.22 14.61
C SER A 10 51.60 23.07 15.00
N ASN A 11 51.10 21.83 14.98
CA ASN A 11 51.80 20.61 14.52
C ASN A 11 51.13 19.37 15.12
N CYS A 12 50.21 18.77 14.37
CA CYS A 12 49.93 17.34 14.48
C CYS A 12 50.00 16.75 13.07
N ARG A 13 51.15 16.17 12.75
CA ARG A 13 51.36 15.36 11.54
C ARG A 13 50.64 14.02 11.71
N ALA A 14 49.37 13.96 11.32
CA ALA A 14 48.69 12.73 10.86
C ALA A 14 47.21 13.05 10.59
N CYS A 15 46.89 13.46 9.36
CA CYS A 15 45.62 13.19 8.67
C CYS A 15 45.63 13.95 7.34
N LYS A 16 46.27 13.36 6.33
CA LYS A 16 45.95 13.69 4.93
C LYS A 16 44.55 13.13 4.64
N PRO A 17 43.69 13.83 3.89
CA PRO A 17 42.42 13.25 3.42
C PRO A 17 42.77 12.14 2.43
N GLN A 18 42.78 10.90 2.90
CA GLN A 18 42.81 9.74 2.01
C GLN A 18 41.41 9.58 1.43
N GLY A 19 41.35 9.75 0.10
CA GLY A 19 40.47 8.96 -0.77
C GLY A 19 38.98 9.07 -0.51
N VAL A 20 38.33 9.88 -1.35
CA VAL A 20 36.96 9.64 -1.83
C VAL A 20 36.72 8.13 -1.95
N PHE A 21 35.89 7.56 -1.07
CA PHE A 21 35.41 6.19 -1.21
C PHE A 21 34.46 6.16 -2.41
N ARG A 22 35.03 5.98 -3.61
CA ARG A 22 34.27 5.52 -4.77
C ARG A 22 33.83 4.09 -4.45
N SER A 23 32.65 3.94 -3.85
CA SER A 23 31.97 2.65 -3.84
C SER A 23 31.76 2.27 -5.30
N LYS A 24 32.47 1.23 -5.75
CA LYS A 24 32.18 0.61 -7.03
C LYS A 24 30.82 -0.06 -6.87
N ILE A 25 29.76 0.62 -7.30
CA ILE A 25 28.46 0.00 -7.56
C ILE A 25 28.74 -1.27 -8.37
N PRO A 26 28.35 -2.47 -7.88
CA PRO A 26 28.58 -3.69 -8.63
C PRO A 26 27.86 -3.57 -9.98
N LYS A 27 28.59 -3.78 -11.07
CA LYS A 27 28.03 -3.75 -12.43
C LYS A 27 26.82 -4.69 -12.46
N ALA A 28 25.68 -4.16 -12.90
CA ALA A 28 24.44 -4.91 -13.09
C ALA A 28 24.74 -6.26 -13.75
N VAL A 29 24.27 -7.34 -13.13
CA VAL A 29 24.33 -8.67 -13.71
C VAL A 29 23.60 -8.61 -15.05
N ASN A 30 24.34 -8.71 -16.14
CA ASN A 30 23.81 -8.56 -17.49
C ASN A 30 22.91 -9.76 -17.81
N SER A 31 21.61 -9.62 -17.58
CA SER A 31 20.62 -10.69 -17.79
C SER A 31 20.64 -11.24 -19.21
N LYS A 32 21.03 -10.42 -20.21
CA LYS A 32 21.23 -10.87 -21.60
C LYS A 32 22.41 -11.82 -21.75
N ALA A 33 23.47 -11.66 -20.96
CA ALA A 33 24.62 -12.57 -20.98
C ALA A 33 24.27 -13.94 -20.37
N ILE A 34 23.47 -13.96 -19.29
CA ILE A 34 22.97 -15.20 -18.66
C ILE A 34 21.97 -15.90 -19.57
N SER A 35 21.01 -15.16 -20.14
CA SER A 35 20.00 -15.69 -21.06
C SER A 35 20.62 -16.28 -22.35
N ARG A 36 21.64 -15.61 -22.92
CA ARG A 36 22.41 -16.16 -24.06
C ARG A 36 23.19 -17.43 -23.70
N ARG A 37 23.72 -17.51 -22.47
CA ARG A 37 24.40 -18.73 -21.99
C ARG A 37 23.40 -19.88 -21.84
N PHE A 38 22.21 -19.62 -21.32
CA PHE A 38 21.15 -20.62 -21.18
C PHE A 38 20.65 -21.12 -22.55
N GLN A 39 20.39 -20.20 -23.49
CA GLN A 39 19.96 -20.55 -24.85
C GLN A 39 21.02 -21.35 -25.62
N ALA A 40 22.31 -20.99 -25.49
CA ALA A 40 23.41 -21.75 -26.09
C ALA A 40 23.57 -23.16 -25.50
N THR A 41 23.17 -23.36 -24.24
CA THR A 41 23.23 -24.65 -23.55
C THR A 41 22.02 -25.52 -23.90
N SER A 42 20.84 -24.91 -24.06
CA SER A 42 19.61 -25.55 -24.52
C SER A 42 19.65 -25.96 -26.00
N ALA A 43 20.27 -25.15 -26.87
CA ALA A 43 20.45 -25.49 -28.29
C ALA A 43 21.41 -26.68 -28.49
N LYS A 44 22.35 -26.91 -27.57
CA LYS A 44 23.22 -28.11 -27.60
C LYS A 44 22.54 -29.40 -27.13
N LEU A 45 21.39 -29.29 -26.46
CA LEU A 45 20.62 -30.44 -25.95
C LEU A 45 19.57 -30.95 -26.94
N THR A 46 19.29 -30.22 -28.02
CA THR A 46 18.18 -30.51 -28.94
C THR A 46 18.61 -31.14 -30.28
N ASP A 47 19.91 -31.30 -30.54
CA ASP A 47 20.43 -31.86 -31.80
C ASP A 47 21.10 -33.24 -31.63
N GLY A 48 20.72 -33.98 -30.58
CA GLY A 48 21.19 -35.34 -30.33
C GLY A 48 20.01 -36.25 -30.03
N SER A 49 19.92 -37.35 -30.77
CA SER A 49 18.93 -38.42 -30.64
C SER A 49 18.59 -38.80 -29.19
N GLU A 50 17.38 -39.33 -28.98
CA GLU A 50 16.89 -40.02 -27.77
C GLU A 50 17.72 -41.27 -27.38
N SER A 51 19.05 -41.18 -27.38
CA SER A 51 19.96 -42.24 -26.97
C SER A 51 20.92 -41.72 -25.90
N ALA A 52 20.69 -42.17 -24.68
CA ALA A 52 21.63 -42.19 -23.56
C ALA A 52 22.35 -40.87 -23.27
N ILE A 53 21.74 -40.02 -22.43
CA ILE A 53 22.51 -39.05 -21.63
C ILE A 53 23.53 -39.88 -20.83
N THR A 54 24.80 -39.81 -21.22
CA THR A 54 25.88 -40.54 -20.54
C THR A 54 25.92 -40.13 -19.07
N ALA A 55 26.25 -41.07 -18.17
CA ALA A 55 26.34 -40.80 -16.74
C ALA A 55 27.23 -39.58 -16.44
N GLU A 56 28.27 -39.38 -17.24
CA GLU A 56 29.21 -38.26 -17.20
C GLU A 56 28.56 -36.91 -17.54
N THR A 57 27.63 -36.88 -18.51
CA THR A 57 26.87 -35.66 -18.85
C THR A 57 25.88 -35.29 -17.76
N LYS A 58 25.23 -36.30 -17.15
CA LYS A 58 24.32 -36.12 -16.01
C LYS A 58 25.08 -35.59 -14.79
N GLU A 59 26.25 -36.15 -14.49
CA GLU A 59 27.10 -35.70 -13.37
C GLU A 59 27.60 -34.27 -13.57
N ARG A 60 27.99 -33.90 -14.81
CA ARG A 60 28.39 -32.53 -15.14
C ARG A 60 27.24 -31.53 -14.96
N LEU A 61 26.01 -31.89 -15.34
CA LEU A 61 24.83 -31.04 -15.14
C LEU A 61 24.49 -30.89 -13.66
N VAL A 62 24.53 -31.98 -12.87
CA VAL A 62 24.32 -31.92 -11.41
C VAL A 62 25.33 -30.98 -10.75
N LYS A 63 26.63 -31.11 -11.07
CA LYS A 63 27.68 -30.19 -10.57
C LYS A 63 27.51 -28.73 -11.02
N GLN A 64 26.84 -28.49 -12.14
CA GLN A 64 26.49 -27.13 -12.58
C GLN A 64 25.29 -26.58 -11.80
N PHE A 65 24.26 -27.39 -11.58
CA PHE A 65 23.10 -27.03 -10.76
C PHE A 65 23.50 -26.72 -9.32
N GLU A 66 24.30 -27.58 -8.67
CA GLU A 66 24.81 -27.35 -7.32
C GLU A 66 25.60 -26.05 -7.21
N ARG A 67 26.40 -25.72 -8.23
CA ARG A 67 27.17 -24.47 -8.27
C ARG A 67 26.25 -23.26 -8.41
N ILE A 68 25.24 -23.33 -9.28
CA ILE A 68 24.25 -22.25 -9.45
C ILE A 68 23.44 -22.07 -8.17
N GLU A 69 23.07 -23.16 -7.50
CA GLU A 69 22.36 -23.12 -6.23
C GLU A 69 23.20 -22.43 -5.14
N GLN A 70 24.49 -22.78 -5.02
CA GLN A 70 25.43 -22.10 -4.13
C GLN A 70 25.61 -20.62 -4.47
N GLU A 71 25.69 -20.26 -5.75
CA GLU A 71 25.76 -18.87 -6.19
C GLU A 71 24.48 -18.09 -5.86
N CYS A 72 23.31 -18.70 -6.04
CA CYS A 72 22.01 -18.13 -5.67
C CYS A 72 21.89 -17.95 -4.15
N GLU A 73 22.32 -18.92 -3.35
CA GLU A 73 22.31 -18.83 -1.88
C GLU A 73 23.27 -17.74 -1.39
N ALA A 74 24.47 -17.65 -1.98
CA ALA A 74 25.42 -16.57 -1.70
C ALA A 74 24.87 -15.19 -2.11
N ALA A 75 24.15 -15.10 -3.22
CA ALA A 75 23.49 -13.88 -3.65
C ALA A 75 22.36 -13.48 -2.69
N ARG A 76 21.54 -14.43 -2.23
CA ARG A 76 20.51 -14.18 -1.21
C ARG A 76 21.11 -13.69 0.11
N LYS A 77 22.20 -14.31 0.58
CA LYS A 77 22.93 -13.86 1.78
C LYS A 77 23.48 -12.44 1.62
N ARG A 78 23.98 -12.09 0.43
CA ARG A 78 24.45 -10.72 0.13
C ARG A 78 23.31 -9.71 0.08
N LEU A 79 22.16 -10.08 -0.47
CA LEU A 79 20.98 -9.22 -0.50
C LEU A 79 20.50 -8.96 0.94
N ALA A 80 20.34 -10.01 1.75
CA ALA A 80 19.95 -9.88 3.16
C ALA A 80 20.94 -9.02 3.97
N ALA A 81 22.25 -9.19 3.74
CA ALA A 81 23.27 -8.35 4.37
C ALA A 81 23.20 -6.88 3.91
N ALA A 82 22.90 -6.64 2.63
CA ALA A 82 22.73 -5.30 2.09
C ALA A 82 21.44 -4.63 2.60
N GLU A 83 20.34 -5.37 2.71
CA GLU A 83 19.09 -4.91 3.33
C GLU A 83 19.29 -4.58 4.81
N TYR A 84 20.00 -5.44 5.56
CA TYR A 84 20.36 -5.17 6.95
C TYR A 84 21.19 -3.89 7.07
N ALA A 85 22.26 -3.76 6.28
CA ALA A 85 23.11 -2.56 6.29
C ALA A 85 22.35 -1.30 5.83
N TYR A 86 21.41 -1.43 4.90
CA TYR A 86 20.53 -0.35 4.48
C TYR A 86 19.62 0.09 5.62
N ASN A 87 18.98 -0.86 6.31
CA ASN A 87 18.11 -0.57 7.46
C ASN A 87 18.89 0.03 8.63
N GLU A 88 20.11 -0.43 8.87
CA GLU A 88 21.02 0.12 9.88
C GLU A 88 21.48 1.53 9.51
N ALA A 89 21.84 1.77 8.25
CA ALA A 89 22.20 3.10 7.77
C ALA A 89 21.00 4.06 7.75
N LYS A 90 19.78 3.55 7.48
CA LYS A 90 18.54 4.31 7.58
C LYS A 90 18.31 4.72 9.03
N ARG A 91 18.35 3.78 9.98
CA ARG A 91 18.28 4.07 11.44
C ARG A 91 19.32 5.09 11.88
N ALA A 92 20.58 4.91 11.47
CA ALA A 92 21.66 5.83 11.83
C ALA A 92 21.48 7.22 11.20
N LYS A 93 20.93 7.34 9.99
CA LYS A 93 20.58 8.62 9.37
C LYS A 93 19.42 9.29 10.12
N ASP A 94 18.41 8.51 10.45
CA ASP A 94 17.25 8.96 11.21
C ASP A 94 17.69 9.50 12.60
N GLU A 95 18.64 8.83 13.26
CA GLU A 95 19.29 9.27 14.51
C GLU A 95 20.13 10.57 14.32
N LEU A 96 20.82 10.73 13.19
CA LEU A 96 21.77 11.83 12.95
C LEU A 96 21.10 13.14 12.50
N ASP A 97 19.98 13.05 11.78
CA ASP A 97 19.19 14.20 11.33
C ASP A 97 18.39 14.85 12.47
N GLY A 98 18.50 14.36 13.71
CA GLY A 98 17.70 14.82 14.85
C GLY A 98 16.20 14.65 14.64
N ALA A 99 15.81 13.81 13.66
CA ALA A 99 14.45 13.60 13.17
C ALA A 99 13.91 12.21 13.56
N TYR A 100 14.51 11.59 14.59
CA TYR A 100 14.05 10.36 15.21
C TYR A 100 14.18 10.50 16.73
N SER A 101 13.60 11.57 17.27
CA SER A 101 13.04 11.50 18.62
C SER A 101 11.94 10.44 18.60
N ASP A 102 11.65 9.85 19.74
CA ASP A 102 10.46 9.06 20.06
C ASP A 102 9.10 9.74 19.69
N GLU A 103 9.08 10.85 18.93
CA GLU A 103 7.89 11.57 18.42
C GLU A 103 7.25 10.89 17.19
N LEU A 104 7.30 9.57 17.15
CA LEU A 104 6.59 8.79 16.16
C LEU A 104 5.12 8.73 16.58
N CYS A 105 4.38 9.83 16.37
CA CYS A 105 2.98 9.94 16.82
C CYS A 105 2.10 8.89 16.12
N ASP A 106 1.80 7.82 16.84
CA ASP A 106 0.49 7.21 16.78
C ASP A 106 -0.43 8.12 17.60
N TYR A 107 -1.68 8.34 17.18
CA TYR A 107 -2.66 9.13 17.94
C TYR A 107 -3.10 8.39 19.25
N GLY A 108 -2.28 7.44 19.70
CA GLY A 108 -2.44 6.51 20.81
C GLY A 108 -3.62 5.55 20.66
N TYR A 109 -4.24 5.46 19.48
CA TYR A 109 -5.25 4.45 19.24
C TYR A 109 -4.57 3.08 19.19
N THR A 110 -4.85 2.24 20.18
CA THR A 110 -4.47 0.83 20.16
C THR A 110 -5.40 0.11 19.20
N ARG A 111 -4.86 -0.54 18.16
CA ARG A 111 -5.67 -1.25 17.18
C ARG A 111 -6.55 -2.29 17.84
N THR A 112 -7.81 -2.33 17.41
CA THR A 112 -8.80 -3.28 17.90
C THR A 112 -8.87 -4.55 17.03
N VAL A 113 -8.14 -4.60 15.91
CA VAL A 113 -8.00 -5.74 14.99
C VAL A 113 -6.68 -6.49 15.24
N ALA A 114 -6.66 -7.81 15.02
CA ALA A 114 -5.49 -8.66 15.28
C ALA A 114 -4.32 -8.37 14.30
N GLY A 115 -3.09 -8.34 14.84
CA GLY A 115 -1.84 -8.16 14.08
C GLY A 115 -1.35 -6.69 14.11
N LYS A 116 -0.11 -6.48 14.58
CA LYS A 116 0.48 -5.14 14.72
C LYS A 116 1.41 -4.87 13.54
N TYR A 117 1.01 -4.00 12.61
CA TYR A 117 1.84 -3.61 11.45
C TYR A 117 3.15 -2.93 11.88
N THR A 118 3.13 -2.26 13.04
CA THR A 118 4.26 -1.49 13.56
C THR A 118 5.30 -2.30 14.33
N ASP A 119 5.07 -3.61 14.53
CA ASP A 119 6.02 -4.45 15.25
C ASP A 119 7.06 -5.05 14.29
N PRO A 120 8.36 -4.75 14.45
CA PRO A 120 9.40 -5.41 13.66
C PRO A 120 9.42 -6.94 13.85
N GLU A 121 8.83 -7.47 14.94
CA GLU A 121 8.60 -8.92 15.10
C GLU A 121 7.50 -9.46 14.17
N SER A 122 6.55 -8.63 13.74
CA SER A 122 5.50 -8.99 12.76
C SER A 122 6.04 -9.15 11.34
N ALA A 123 7.21 -8.58 11.03
CA ALA A 123 7.91 -8.84 9.77
C ALA A 123 8.40 -10.30 9.65
N VAL A 124 8.45 -11.02 10.78
CA VAL A 124 8.72 -12.47 10.87
C VAL A 124 7.47 -13.21 11.36
N ALA A 125 6.27 -12.72 11.02
CA ALA A 125 5.05 -13.48 11.29
C ALA A 125 5.08 -14.80 10.50
N GLY A 126 5.07 -15.92 11.23
CA GLY A 126 4.93 -17.24 10.63
C GLY A 126 3.59 -17.43 9.93
N ALA A 127 3.35 -18.62 9.36
CA ALA A 127 2.05 -18.93 8.76
C ALA A 127 0.92 -18.73 9.79
N PRO A 128 -0.26 -18.20 9.38
CA PRO A 128 -1.38 -18.02 10.28
C PRO A 128 -1.83 -19.35 10.89
N THR A 129 -2.39 -19.30 12.09
CA THR A 129 -3.02 -20.47 12.71
C THR A 129 -4.32 -20.83 11.99
N ASN A 130 -4.96 -21.95 12.37
CA ASN A 130 -6.16 -22.41 11.70
C ASN A 130 -7.39 -21.51 11.98
N VAL A 131 -8.38 -21.60 11.09
CA VAL A 131 -9.62 -20.81 11.13
C VAL A 131 -10.39 -20.92 12.44
N PHE A 132 -10.31 -22.03 13.16
CA PHE A 132 -11.02 -22.20 14.43
C PHE A 132 -10.38 -21.38 15.54
N LEU A 133 -9.04 -21.35 15.61
CA LEU A 133 -8.32 -20.55 16.60
C LEU A 133 -8.48 -19.05 16.29
N LEU A 134 -8.21 -18.64 15.05
CA LEU A 134 -8.38 -17.24 14.63
C LEU A 134 -9.83 -16.77 14.80
N GLY A 135 -10.80 -17.59 14.38
CA GLY A 135 -12.22 -17.28 14.51
C GLY A 135 -12.67 -17.18 15.97
N ARG A 136 -12.22 -18.09 16.84
CA ARG A 136 -12.50 -18.03 18.28
C ARG A 136 -11.93 -16.78 18.91
N ASP A 137 -10.65 -16.48 18.65
CA ASP A 137 -9.96 -15.36 19.28
C ASP A 137 -10.56 -14.03 18.80
N ASN A 138 -10.93 -13.93 17.51
CA ASN A 138 -11.70 -12.82 16.97
C ASN A 138 -13.09 -12.70 17.63
N PHE A 139 -13.83 -13.81 17.74
CA PHE A 139 -15.16 -13.83 18.36
C PHE A 139 -15.11 -13.36 19.82
N LEU A 140 -14.15 -13.85 20.61
CA LEU A 140 -14.00 -13.44 22.01
C LEU A 140 -13.68 -11.95 22.15
N ARG A 141 -12.84 -11.41 21.26
CA ARG A 141 -12.49 -9.99 21.24
C ARG A 141 -13.71 -9.11 20.91
N GLU A 142 -14.45 -9.45 19.86
CA GLU A 142 -15.65 -8.69 19.49
C GLU A 142 -16.79 -8.87 20.50
N LEU A 143 -16.93 -10.06 21.11
CA LEU A 143 -17.90 -10.31 22.18
C LEU A 143 -17.63 -9.41 23.39
N LYS A 144 -16.36 -9.25 23.78
CA LYS A 144 -15.95 -8.32 24.84
C LYS A 144 -16.37 -6.88 24.49
N ALA A 145 -16.04 -6.41 23.28
CA ALA A 145 -16.40 -5.07 22.82
C ALA A 145 -17.93 -4.82 22.77
N ILE A 146 -18.70 -5.85 22.40
CA ILE A 146 -20.17 -5.83 22.44
C ILE A 146 -20.65 -5.64 23.89
N PHE A 147 -20.14 -6.43 24.83
CA PHE A 147 -20.51 -6.32 26.23
C PHE A 147 -20.14 -4.95 26.82
N GLU A 148 -18.96 -4.41 26.50
CA GLU A 148 -18.53 -3.08 26.92
C GLU A 148 -19.46 -1.98 26.40
N THR A 149 -19.88 -2.09 25.15
CA THR A 149 -20.86 -1.16 24.56
C THR A 149 -22.20 -1.22 25.29
N PHE A 150 -22.66 -2.42 25.65
CA PHE A 150 -23.91 -2.61 26.40
C PHE A 150 -23.81 -2.18 27.87
N SER A 151 -22.67 -2.39 28.54
CA SER A 151 -22.47 -1.98 29.92
C SER A 151 -22.34 -0.46 30.04
N GLN A 152 -21.61 0.19 29.14
CA GLN A 152 -21.49 1.66 29.10
C GLN A 152 -22.81 2.36 28.70
N ALA A 153 -23.71 1.67 27.99
CA ALA A 153 -25.07 2.18 27.78
C ALA A 153 -25.89 2.28 29.09
N GLY A 154 -25.50 1.58 30.15
CA GLY A 154 -26.10 1.65 31.50
C GLY A 154 -25.39 2.60 32.48
N SER A 155 -24.11 2.88 32.27
CA SER A 155 -23.28 3.78 33.08
C SER A 155 -22.59 4.79 32.17
N ARG A 156 -23.15 5.99 32.07
CA ARG A 156 -22.67 7.09 31.21
C ARG A 156 -21.43 7.73 31.81
N GLU A 157 -20.29 7.03 31.82
CA GLU A 157 -18.96 7.58 32.03
C GLU A 157 -18.03 6.93 31.00
N GLU A 158 -17.45 7.76 30.12
CA GLU A 158 -16.50 7.36 29.08
C GLU A 158 -15.21 6.88 29.77
N GLU A 159 -15.01 5.56 29.88
CA GLU A 159 -13.74 5.03 30.40
C GLU A 159 -12.62 5.21 29.37
N GLU A 160 -11.58 5.91 29.80
CA GLU A 160 -10.31 6.13 29.11
C GLU A 160 -9.55 4.79 28.99
N GLU A 161 -9.31 4.33 27.75
CA GLU A 161 -8.45 3.17 27.49
C GLU A 161 -6.98 3.52 27.78
N GLU A 162 -6.41 2.76 28.71
CA GLU A 162 -5.03 2.84 29.20
C GLU A 162 -4.00 2.55 28.08
N CYS A 163 -3.33 3.60 27.61
CA CYS A 163 -2.21 3.51 26.67
C CYS A 163 -0.91 3.25 27.46
N THR A 164 -0.37 2.04 27.36
CA THR A 164 0.81 1.60 28.11
C THR A 164 2.13 2.09 27.52
N VAL A 165 2.38 3.42 27.51
CA VAL A 165 3.74 4.01 27.49
C VAL A 165 3.69 5.38 28.18
N ALA A 166 4.35 5.53 29.32
CA ALA A 166 4.23 6.68 30.23
C ALA A 166 5.00 7.96 29.81
N PHE A 167 5.12 8.22 28.51
CA PHE A 167 5.71 9.46 28.00
C PHE A 167 4.81 9.95 26.86
N ASP A 168 4.15 11.11 27.05
CA ASP A 168 3.33 11.83 26.05
C ASP A 168 1.79 11.60 25.99
N MET A 169 1.13 11.17 27.08
CA MET A 169 -0.34 11.03 27.12
C MET A 169 -1.11 12.34 26.87
N GLU A 170 -0.64 13.47 27.40
CA GLU A 170 -1.31 14.78 27.30
C GLU A 170 -1.38 15.30 25.85
N SER A 171 -0.36 15.02 25.02
CA SER A 171 -0.37 15.43 23.60
C SER A 171 -1.29 14.55 22.74
N CYS A 172 -1.39 13.26 23.06
CA CYS A 172 -2.23 12.32 22.32
C CYS A 172 -3.71 12.60 22.52
N GLU A 173 -4.14 12.86 23.76
CA GLU A 173 -5.52 13.24 24.06
C GLU A 173 -5.95 14.54 23.36
N GLU A 174 -5.08 15.55 23.33
CA GLU A 174 -5.35 16.81 22.65
C GLU A 174 -5.50 16.60 21.13
N ARG A 175 -4.61 15.80 20.52
CA ARG A 175 -4.73 15.41 19.11
C ARG A 175 -6.04 14.68 18.83
N ARG A 176 -6.48 13.77 19.70
CA ARG A 176 -7.79 13.09 19.58
C ARG A 176 -8.97 14.05 19.70
N LYS A 177 -8.91 15.03 20.61
CA LYS A 177 -9.95 16.08 20.73
C LYS A 177 -10.08 16.86 19.42
N ARG A 178 -8.95 17.21 18.80
CA ARG A 178 -8.94 17.88 17.49
C ARG A 178 -9.49 17.01 16.37
N LEU A 179 -9.18 15.70 16.37
CA LEU A 179 -9.77 14.76 15.40
C LEU A 179 -11.31 14.70 15.52
N LYS A 180 -11.85 14.77 16.74
CA LYS A 180 -13.32 14.83 16.95
C LYS A 180 -13.98 16.09 16.39
N CYS A 181 -13.21 17.15 16.12
CA CYS A 181 -13.72 18.39 15.52
C CYS A 181 -13.75 18.37 13.99
N LEU A 182 -13.24 17.30 13.36
CA LEU A 182 -13.24 17.16 11.90
C LEU A 182 -14.67 17.00 11.38
N GLN A 183 -14.95 17.66 10.27
CA GLN A 183 -16.28 17.69 9.64
C GLN A 183 -16.23 17.09 8.23
N LEU A 184 -17.38 16.64 7.75
CA LEU A 184 -17.53 16.19 6.36
C LEU A 184 -18.98 16.38 5.93
N SER A 185 -19.22 17.36 5.06
CA SER A 185 -20.57 17.63 4.55
C SER A 185 -20.96 16.69 3.41
N ASN A 186 -21.90 15.78 3.67
CA ASN A 186 -22.47 14.90 2.63
C ASN A 186 -23.04 15.71 1.45
N GLN A 187 -23.74 16.81 1.74
CA GLN A 187 -24.31 17.66 0.70
C GLN A 187 -23.22 18.27 -0.19
N ALA A 188 -22.10 18.71 0.39
CA ALA A 188 -21.01 19.29 -0.37
C ALA A 188 -20.28 18.26 -1.24
N ILE A 189 -20.15 17.00 -0.76
CA ILE A 189 -19.66 15.89 -1.59
C ILE A 189 -20.54 15.71 -2.82
N TRP A 190 -21.86 15.65 -2.63
CA TRP A 190 -22.82 15.52 -3.73
C TRP A 190 -22.78 16.71 -4.70
N ASP A 191 -22.56 17.94 -4.21
CA ASP A 191 -22.38 19.12 -5.06
C ASP A 191 -21.10 19.04 -5.90
N ARG A 192 -20.01 18.54 -5.30
CA ARG A 192 -18.73 18.28 -5.98
C ARG A 192 -18.87 17.21 -7.05
N GLU A 193 -19.55 16.11 -6.73
CA GLU A 193 -19.81 15.02 -7.65
C GLU A 193 -20.67 15.46 -8.85
N ARG A 194 -21.66 16.33 -8.62
CA ARG A 194 -22.46 16.94 -9.70
C ARG A 194 -21.65 17.88 -10.59
N ALA A 195 -20.58 18.48 -10.06
CA ALA A 195 -19.75 19.44 -10.78
C ALA A 195 -18.67 18.78 -11.63
N ARG A 196 -18.21 17.56 -11.29
CA ARG A 196 -17.26 16.82 -12.12
C ARG A 196 -17.92 16.27 -13.40
N PRO A 197 -17.14 15.97 -14.45
CA PRO A 197 -17.65 15.24 -15.61
C PRO A 197 -18.35 13.94 -15.21
N GLU A 198 -19.50 13.65 -15.84
CA GLU A 198 -20.26 12.45 -15.56
C GLU A 198 -19.52 11.20 -16.08
N ILE A 199 -19.45 10.17 -15.25
CA ILE A 199 -18.99 8.85 -15.66
C ILE A 199 -20.14 8.10 -16.32
N GLU A 200 -19.95 7.73 -17.58
CA GLU A 200 -20.92 6.94 -18.33
C GLU A 200 -21.00 5.54 -17.71
N ALA A 201 -22.20 5.18 -17.23
CA ALA A 201 -22.45 3.90 -16.61
C ALA A 201 -23.93 3.49 -16.77
N PRO A 202 -24.23 2.21 -17.00
CA PRO A 202 -25.60 1.74 -17.08
C PRO A 202 -26.32 1.85 -15.73
N TRP A 203 -27.64 2.02 -15.75
CA TRP A 203 -28.46 2.09 -14.53
C TRP A 203 -28.32 0.86 -13.62
N LEU A 204 -27.99 -0.30 -14.21
CA LEU A 204 -27.71 -1.53 -13.46
C LEU A 204 -26.60 -1.35 -12.41
N ILE A 205 -25.60 -0.50 -12.68
CA ILE A 205 -24.51 -0.23 -11.73
C ILE A 205 -24.65 1.14 -11.04
N LYS A 206 -25.28 2.14 -11.70
CA LYS A 206 -25.55 3.44 -11.07
C LYS A 206 -26.54 3.33 -9.90
N ALA A 207 -27.59 2.52 -10.02
CA ALA A 207 -28.58 2.35 -8.96
C ALA A 207 -27.97 1.79 -7.65
N PRO A 208 -27.23 0.66 -7.65
CA PRO A 208 -26.58 0.18 -6.43
C PRO A 208 -25.51 1.14 -5.91
N TYR A 209 -24.81 1.87 -6.78
CA TYR A 209 -23.89 2.93 -6.38
C TYR A 209 -24.59 4.03 -5.55
N TYR A 210 -25.70 4.58 -6.05
CA TYR A 210 -26.45 5.61 -5.30
C TYR A 210 -26.98 5.07 -3.96
N VAL A 211 -27.51 3.84 -3.94
CA VAL A 211 -27.96 3.21 -2.70
C VAL A 211 -26.83 3.08 -1.70
N LEU A 212 -25.63 2.68 -2.15
CA LEU A 212 -24.44 2.60 -1.31
C LEU A 212 -24.08 3.97 -0.73
N CYS A 213 -23.94 5.01 -1.56
CA CYS A 213 -23.60 6.36 -1.11
C CYS A 213 -24.60 6.92 -0.10
N TYR A 214 -25.91 6.78 -0.34
CA TYR A 214 -26.93 7.24 0.62
C TYR A 214 -26.91 6.46 1.93
N LEU A 215 -26.64 5.15 1.88
CA LEU A 215 -26.51 4.34 3.09
C LEU A 215 -25.28 4.77 3.92
N LEU A 216 -24.15 5.06 3.25
CA LEU A 216 -22.94 5.56 3.91
C LEU A 216 -23.16 6.91 4.55
N ASP A 217 -23.81 7.84 3.85
CA ASP A 217 -24.17 9.15 4.36
C ASP A 217 -25.00 9.04 5.65
N ALA A 218 -25.94 8.08 5.70
CA ALA A 218 -26.78 7.85 6.88
C ALA A 218 -26.02 7.16 8.04
N LEU A 219 -25.13 6.21 7.75
CA LEU A 219 -24.41 5.45 8.78
C LEU A 219 -23.26 6.22 9.44
N PHE A 220 -22.67 7.17 8.71
CA PHE A 220 -21.44 7.85 9.14
C PHE A 220 -21.55 9.37 9.20
N ASP A 221 -22.77 9.92 9.27
CA ASP A 221 -22.97 11.36 9.47
C ASP A 221 -22.23 11.84 10.74
N GLY A 222 -21.41 12.88 10.59
CA GLY A 222 -20.56 13.41 11.67
C GLY A 222 -19.41 12.49 12.14
N ARG A 223 -19.12 11.39 11.44
CA ARG A 223 -18.05 10.42 11.79
C ARG A 223 -17.07 10.18 10.63
N PRO A 224 -16.34 11.21 10.17
CA PRO A 224 -15.58 11.13 8.92
C PRO A 224 -14.47 10.07 8.95
N ILE A 225 -13.71 9.96 10.04
CA ILE A 225 -12.62 8.98 10.12
C ILE A 225 -13.13 7.53 10.08
N GLN A 226 -14.28 7.26 10.73
CA GLN A 226 -14.93 5.95 10.67
C GLN A 226 -15.50 5.67 9.27
N ARG A 227 -16.05 6.69 8.58
CA ARG A 227 -16.48 6.58 7.18
C ARG A 227 -15.32 6.13 6.30
N PHE A 228 -14.17 6.83 6.38
CA PHE A 228 -13.00 6.48 5.59
C PHE A 228 -12.50 5.09 5.93
N TRP A 229 -12.33 4.74 7.20
CA TRP A 229 -11.92 3.39 7.59
C TRP A 229 -12.82 2.28 7.03
N PHE A 230 -14.14 2.48 7.09
CA PHE A 230 -15.11 1.56 6.50
C PHE A 230 -14.89 1.44 4.98
N LEU A 231 -14.75 2.58 4.28
CA LEU A 231 -14.55 2.59 2.84
C LEU A 231 -13.25 1.92 2.44
N GLU A 232 -12.13 2.24 3.10
CA GLU A 232 -10.82 1.62 2.82
C GLU A 232 -10.80 0.11 3.12
N THR A 233 -11.62 -0.34 4.08
CA THR A 233 -11.79 -1.78 4.32
C THR A 233 -12.41 -2.47 3.11
N VAL A 234 -13.38 -1.82 2.45
CA VAL A 234 -14.16 -2.32 1.32
C VAL A 234 -13.47 -2.06 -0.03
N ALA A 235 -12.71 -0.96 -0.16
CA ALA A 235 -12.03 -0.50 -1.38
C ALA A 235 -10.95 -1.46 -1.89
N ARG A 236 -10.43 -2.34 -1.01
CA ARG A 236 -9.50 -3.41 -1.41
C ARG A 236 -10.15 -4.54 -2.22
N MET A 237 -11.47 -4.72 -2.08
CA MET A 237 -12.18 -5.89 -2.63
C MET A 237 -12.18 -5.95 -4.16
N PRO A 238 -12.38 -4.85 -4.93
CA PRO A 238 -12.20 -4.82 -6.38
C PRO A 238 -10.90 -5.48 -6.82
N TYR A 239 -9.76 -4.99 -6.32
CA TYR A 239 -8.43 -5.43 -6.74
C TYR A 239 -8.14 -6.89 -6.41
N PHE A 240 -8.54 -7.33 -5.21
CA PHE A 240 -8.47 -8.73 -4.80
C PHE A 240 -9.34 -9.63 -5.70
N SER A 241 -10.56 -9.19 -6.01
CA SER A 241 -11.49 -9.92 -6.88
C SER A 241 -10.95 -10.04 -8.30
N TYR A 242 -10.46 -8.95 -8.87
CA TYR A 242 -9.96 -8.90 -10.24
C TYR A 242 -8.70 -9.75 -10.40
N THR A 243 -7.78 -9.65 -9.45
CA THR A 243 -6.56 -10.48 -9.43
C THR A 243 -6.92 -11.98 -9.38
N THR A 244 -7.87 -12.35 -8.52
CA THR A 244 -8.35 -13.74 -8.40
C THR A 244 -9.01 -14.23 -9.68
N MET A 245 -9.88 -13.42 -10.30
CA MET A 245 -10.57 -13.78 -11.54
C MET A 245 -9.62 -13.87 -12.73
N LEU A 246 -8.66 -12.95 -12.83
CA LEU A 246 -7.61 -12.98 -13.84
C LEU A 246 -6.72 -14.23 -13.70
N TYR A 247 -6.40 -14.62 -12.46
CA TYR A 247 -5.64 -15.85 -12.18
C TYR A 247 -6.45 -17.10 -12.52
N LEU A 248 -7.75 -17.12 -12.19
CA LEU A 248 -8.66 -18.22 -12.54
C LEU A 248 -8.74 -18.39 -14.06
N TYR A 249 -8.94 -17.29 -14.80
CA TYR A 249 -9.01 -17.33 -16.26
C TYR A 249 -7.69 -17.79 -16.88
N GLU A 250 -6.55 -17.45 -16.29
CA GLU A 250 -5.23 -17.94 -16.73
C GLU A 250 -5.07 -19.44 -16.50
N THR A 251 -5.46 -19.91 -15.32
CA THR A 251 -5.40 -21.32 -14.93
C THR A 251 -6.26 -22.19 -15.84
N LEU A 252 -7.46 -21.71 -16.19
CA LEU A 252 -8.38 -22.38 -17.12
C LEU A 252 -7.97 -22.24 -18.59
N GLY A 253 -6.94 -21.44 -18.89
CA GLY A 253 -6.48 -21.17 -20.25
C GLY A 253 -7.37 -20.24 -21.06
N TRP A 254 -8.34 -19.57 -20.43
CA TRP A 254 -9.24 -18.61 -21.07
C TRP A 254 -8.56 -17.28 -21.38
N TRP A 255 -7.61 -16.86 -20.54
CA TRP A 255 -6.92 -15.57 -20.69
C TRP A 255 -5.49 -15.60 -20.16
N ARG A 256 -4.47 -15.36 -21.00
CA ARG A 256 -3.04 -15.44 -20.62
C ARG A 256 -2.28 -14.11 -20.64
N ARG A 257 -2.98 -12.98 -20.72
CA ARG A 257 -2.37 -11.64 -20.79
C ARG A 257 -2.57 -10.82 -19.51
N SER A 258 -2.63 -11.49 -18.36
CA SER A 258 -3.01 -10.87 -17.09
C SER A 258 -1.83 -10.54 -16.17
N SER A 259 -0.59 -10.96 -16.44
CA SER A 259 0.51 -10.81 -15.47
C SER A 259 0.81 -9.36 -15.07
N GLU A 260 0.90 -8.44 -16.04
CA GLU A 260 1.13 -7.03 -15.76
C GLU A 260 -0.08 -6.39 -15.07
N LEU A 261 -1.30 -6.73 -15.52
CA LEU A 261 -2.53 -6.19 -14.93
C LEU A 261 -2.75 -6.68 -13.50
N ARG A 262 -2.43 -7.95 -13.21
CA ARG A 262 -2.44 -8.50 -11.84
C ARG A 262 -1.43 -7.79 -10.94
N LYS A 263 -0.26 -7.43 -11.47
CA LYS A 263 0.75 -6.67 -10.73
C LYS A 263 0.24 -5.25 -10.41
N VAL A 264 -0.41 -4.57 -11.37
CA VAL A 264 -1.05 -3.26 -11.14
C VAL A 264 -2.15 -3.38 -10.08
N HIS A 265 -3.09 -4.31 -10.22
CA HIS A 265 -4.15 -4.49 -9.21
C HIS A 265 -3.61 -4.86 -7.83
N PHE A 266 -2.54 -5.65 -7.75
CA PHE A 266 -1.88 -5.91 -6.48
C PHE A 266 -1.25 -4.63 -5.89
N ALA A 267 -0.71 -3.76 -6.72
CA ALA A 267 -0.19 -2.46 -6.27
C ALA A 267 -1.30 -1.50 -5.81
N GLU A 268 -2.47 -1.51 -6.47
CA GLU A 268 -3.67 -0.78 -6.04
C GLU A 268 -4.19 -1.32 -4.69
N GLU A 269 -4.33 -2.65 -4.55
CA GLU A 269 -4.70 -3.29 -3.27
C GLU A 269 -3.73 -2.90 -2.14
N TRP A 270 -2.43 -2.87 -2.46
CA TRP A 270 -1.39 -2.44 -1.53
C TRP A 270 -1.52 -0.96 -1.15
N ASN A 271 -1.89 -0.08 -2.07
CA ASN A 271 -2.14 1.33 -1.80
C ASN A 271 -3.34 1.51 -0.86
N GLU A 272 -4.49 0.92 -1.17
CA GLU A 272 -5.69 0.96 -0.32
C GLU A 272 -5.45 0.35 1.07
N TYR A 273 -4.62 -0.69 1.14
CA TYR A 273 -4.20 -1.22 2.43
C TYR A 273 -3.49 -0.17 3.28
N HIS A 274 -2.63 0.67 2.71
CA HIS A 274 -1.99 1.74 3.47
C HIS A 274 -2.96 2.87 3.84
N HIS A 275 -3.94 3.19 2.99
CA HIS A 275 -5.04 4.09 3.35
C HIS A 275 -5.80 3.56 4.57
N LEU A 276 -6.16 2.27 4.58
CA LEU A 276 -6.79 1.62 5.73
C LEU A 276 -5.93 1.74 6.99
N LEU A 277 -4.65 1.42 6.90
CA LEU A 277 -3.74 1.48 8.06
C LEU A 277 -3.61 2.91 8.60
N VAL A 278 -3.65 3.94 7.74
CA VAL A 278 -3.73 5.34 8.14
C VAL A 278 -5.01 5.59 8.93
N MET A 279 -6.19 5.19 8.43
CA MET A 279 -7.45 5.40 9.14
C MET A 279 -7.51 4.65 10.48
N GLU A 280 -6.92 3.46 10.56
CA GLU A 280 -6.75 2.73 11.83
C GLU A 280 -5.89 3.51 12.83
N SER A 281 -4.78 4.11 12.40
CA SER A 281 -3.94 4.94 13.27
C SER A 281 -4.65 6.20 13.79
N LEU A 282 -5.73 6.62 13.12
CA LEU A 282 -6.59 7.74 13.51
C LEU A 282 -7.83 7.29 14.31
N GLY A 283 -7.96 6.00 14.63
CA GLY A 283 -9.06 5.46 15.43
C GLY A 283 -10.34 5.15 14.64
N GLY A 284 -10.22 4.90 13.33
CA GLY A 284 -11.34 4.56 12.47
C GLY A 284 -11.99 3.21 12.77
N ASP A 285 -11.25 2.25 13.34
CA ASP A 285 -11.73 0.92 13.72
C ASP A 285 -12.31 0.84 15.14
N LYS A 286 -12.47 1.97 15.84
CA LYS A 286 -12.78 2.00 17.28
C LYS A 286 -14.05 1.23 17.65
N TYR A 287 -15.13 1.38 16.89
CA TYR A 287 -16.44 0.82 17.25
C TYR A 287 -16.64 -0.58 16.66
N TRP A 288 -17.07 -1.53 17.50
CA TRP A 288 -17.33 -2.91 17.07
C TRP A 288 -18.35 -3.00 15.94
N ILE A 289 -19.37 -2.13 15.95
CA ILE A 289 -20.42 -2.12 14.93
C ILE A 289 -19.86 -1.70 13.57
N ASP A 290 -18.95 -0.73 13.55
CA ASP A 290 -18.27 -0.29 12.32
C ASP A 290 -17.40 -1.44 11.79
N ARG A 291 -16.66 -2.12 12.68
CA ARG A 291 -15.87 -3.33 12.31
C ARG A 291 -16.73 -4.44 11.73
N PHE A 292 -17.82 -4.77 12.42
CA PHE A 292 -18.76 -5.79 11.99
C PHE A 292 -19.32 -5.46 10.60
N LEU A 293 -19.81 -4.24 10.38
CA LEU A 293 -20.38 -3.82 9.11
C LEU A 293 -19.33 -3.81 7.99
N ALA A 294 -18.13 -3.28 8.23
CA ALA A 294 -17.08 -3.21 7.22
C ALA A 294 -16.61 -4.59 6.76
N GLN A 295 -16.33 -5.49 7.71
CA GLN A 295 -15.84 -6.83 7.40
C GLN A 295 -16.88 -7.68 6.65
N HIS A 296 -18.14 -7.62 7.06
CA HIS A 296 -19.21 -8.40 6.41
C HIS A 296 -19.62 -7.80 5.07
N SER A 297 -19.65 -6.47 4.94
CA SER A 297 -19.91 -5.81 3.66
C SER A 297 -18.79 -6.07 2.66
N ALA A 298 -17.52 -6.08 3.07
CA ALA A 298 -16.40 -6.46 2.21
C ALA A 298 -16.56 -7.89 1.66
N LEU A 299 -16.98 -8.85 2.49
CA LEU A 299 -17.25 -10.22 2.05
C LEU A 299 -18.40 -10.29 1.03
N VAL A 300 -19.49 -9.59 1.28
CA VAL A 300 -20.62 -9.52 0.34
C VAL A 300 -20.18 -8.86 -0.96
N TYR A 301 -19.42 -7.77 -0.88
CA TYR A 301 -18.96 -7.01 -2.03
C TYR A 301 -18.02 -7.81 -2.92
N TYR A 302 -17.10 -8.59 -2.33
CA TYR A 302 -16.26 -9.55 -3.05
C TYR A 302 -17.09 -10.47 -3.96
N TRP A 303 -18.14 -11.11 -3.41
CA TRP A 303 -18.99 -12.00 -4.21
C TRP A 303 -19.79 -11.26 -5.29
N VAL A 304 -20.27 -10.05 -5.00
CA VAL A 304 -20.94 -9.21 -6.01
C VAL A 304 -19.99 -8.89 -7.16
N LEU A 305 -18.73 -8.52 -6.87
CA LEU A 305 -17.71 -8.23 -7.87
C LEU A 305 -17.34 -9.47 -8.69
N VAL A 306 -17.21 -10.64 -8.06
CA VAL A 306 -16.99 -11.91 -8.77
C VAL A 306 -18.13 -12.21 -9.74
N LEU A 307 -19.39 -12.07 -9.30
CA LEU A 307 -20.56 -12.29 -10.16
C LEU A 307 -20.62 -11.26 -11.29
N LEU A 308 -20.36 -9.98 -11.00
CA LEU A 308 -20.34 -8.92 -11.99
C LEU A 308 -19.22 -9.14 -13.01
N TRP A 309 -18.03 -9.57 -12.58
CA TRP A 309 -16.92 -9.91 -13.46
C TRP A 309 -17.25 -11.08 -14.39
N LEU A 310 -17.89 -12.13 -13.87
CA LEU A 310 -18.33 -13.27 -14.68
C LEU A 310 -19.32 -12.85 -15.78
N LEU A 311 -20.14 -11.82 -15.53
CA LEU A 311 -21.04 -11.26 -16.53
C LEU A 311 -20.32 -10.31 -17.49
N SER A 312 -19.51 -9.40 -16.97
CA SER A 312 -18.71 -8.44 -17.75
C SER A 312 -17.61 -7.81 -16.90
N PRO A 313 -16.33 -8.09 -17.19
CA PRO A 313 -15.20 -7.40 -16.55
C PRO A 313 -15.25 -5.89 -16.77
N SER A 314 -15.66 -5.43 -17.96
CA SER A 314 -15.82 -4.01 -18.25
C SER A 314 -16.85 -3.32 -17.33
N MET A 315 -17.97 -4.00 -17.01
CA MET A 315 -18.92 -3.44 -16.05
C MET A 315 -18.38 -3.44 -14.62
N ALA A 316 -17.58 -4.44 -14.25
CA ALA A 316 -16.93 -4.48 -12.95
C ALA A 316 -15.96 -3.29 -12.79
N TYR A 317 -15.12 -3.02 -13.80
CA TYR A 317 -14.22 -1.86 -13.80
C TYR A 317 -14.96 -0.52 -13.80
N ASN A 318 -16.07 -0.40 -14.54
CA ASN A 318 -16.88 0.82 -14.56
C ASN A 318 -17.59 1.07 -13.21
N PHE A 319 -17.98 0.01 -12.49
CA PHE A 319 -18.51 0.15 -11.15
C PHE A 319 -17.46 0.66 -10.17
N SER A 320 -16.24 0.13 -10.23
CA SER A 320 -15.14 0.62 -9.40
C SER A 320 -14.75 2.05 -9.75
N GLU A 321 -14.68 2.42 -11.04
CA GLU A 321 -14.44 3.81 -11.46
C GLU A 321 -15.41 4.81 -10.81
N LEU A 322 -16.70 4.47 -10.69
CA LEU A 322 -17.69 5.30 -9.99
C LEU A 322 -17.35 5.49 -8.51
N ILE A 323 -16.95 4.42 -7.84
CA ILE A 323 -16.59 4.44 -6.41
C ILE A 323 -15.30 5.25 -6.20
N GLU A 324 -14.27 5.01 -7.01
CA GLU A 324 -13.01 5.76 -6.91
C GLU A 324 -13.22 7.26 -7.15
N ALA A 325 -14.06 7.62 -8.13
CA ALA A 325 -14.36 9.02 -8.39
C ALA A 325 -15.11 9.68 -7.22
N HIS A 326 -16.03 8.94 -6.58
CA HIS A 326 -16.66 9.41 -5.35
C HIS A 326 -15.68 9.54 -4.19
N ALA A 327 -14.69 8.64 -4.10
CA ALA A 327 -13.61 8.73 -3.10
C ALA A 327 -12.76 9.98 -3.32
N VAL A 328 -12.37 10.29 -4.56
CA VAL A 328 -11.68 11.55 -4.92
C VAL A 328 -12.48 12.76 -4.44
N ASP A 329 -13.78 12.81 -4.74
CA ASP A 329 -14.64 13.93 -4.34
C ASP A 329 -14.76 14.04 -2.81
N THR A 330 -14.89 12.90 -2.12
CA THR A 330 -15.02 12.82 -0.65
C THR A 330 -13.74 13.28 0.06
N TYR A 331 -12.57 12.76 -0.34
CA TYR A 331 -11.30 13.15 0.25
C TYR A 331 -10.95 14.60 -0.01
N ALA A 332 -11.24 15.09 -1.21
CA ALA A 332 -11.00 16.47 -1.54
C ALA A 332 -11.89 17.41 -0.72
N GLN A 333 -13.18 17.10 -0.59
CA GLN A 333 -14.08 17.87 0.27
C GLN A 333 -13.60 17.88 1.73
N PHE A 334 -13.18 16.71 2.23
CA PHE A 334 -12.68 16.57 3.58
C PHE A 334 -11.39 17.38 3.83
N ALA A 335 -10.44 17.33 2.90
CA ALA A 335 -9.19 18.10 2.98
C ALA A 335 -9.45 19.61 2.96
N ASP A 336 -10.36 20.06 2.09
CA ASP A 336 -10.73 21.47 1.96
C ASP A 336 -11.47 21.99 3.21
N GLU A 337 -12.46 21.24 3.72
CA GLU A 337 -13.26 21.65 4.90
C GLU A 337 -12.44 21.72 6.19
N ASN A 338 -11.40 20.89 6.31
CA ASN A 338 -10.64 20.73 7.55
C ASN A 338 -9.20 21.24 7.44
N GLU A 339 -8.86 21.99 6.38
CA GLU A 339 -7.49 22.40 6.05
C GLU A 339 -6.73 22.96 7.26
N VAL A 340 -7.36 23.85 8.02
CA VAL A 340 -6.74 24.51 9.19
C VAL A 340 -6.40 23.50 10.28
N ILE A 341 -7.33 22.60 10.64
CA ILE A 341 -7.13 21.60 11.70
C ILE A 341 -6.10 20.57 11.24
N LEU A 342 -6.22 20.10 10.00
CA LEU A 342 -5.34 19.07 9.44
C LEU A 342 -3.89 19.55 9.26
N LYS A 343 -3.67 20.84 9.01
CA LYS A 343 -2.32 21.42 8.96
C LYS A 343 -1.66 21.56 10.33
N ASP A 344 -2.44 21.64 11.39
CA ASP A 344 -1.93 21.71 12.77
C ASP A 344 -1.66 20.32 13.38
N LEU A 345 -2.09 19.26 12.69
CA LEU A 345 -1.93 17.88 13.14
C LEU A 345 -0.73 17.20 12.46
N PRO A 346 0.11 16.46 13.22
CA PRO A 346 1.22 15.73 12.64
C PRO A 346 0.74 14.52 11.83
N PRO A 347 1.45 14.12 10.77
CA PRO A 347 1.12 12.94 10.01
C PRO A 347 1.41 11.67 10.82
N PRO A 348 0.58 10.62 10.71
CA PRO A 348 0.85 9.34 11.35
C PRO A 348 2.07 8.68 10.71
N ARG A 349 2.79 7.89 11.52
CA ARG A 349 3.99 7.16 11.08
C ARG A 349 3.78 6.41 9.77
N ILE A 350 2.69 5.65 9.70
CA ILE A 350 2.40 4.76 8.57
C ILE A 350 2.33 5.50 7.24
N ALA A 351 1.78 6.73 7.23
CA ALA A 351 1.73 7.55 6.03
C ALA A 351 3.13 7.97 5.58
N ARG A 352 4.01 8.36 6.51
CA ARG A 352 5.39 8.74 6.17
C ARG A 352 6.18 7.55 5.66
N GLU A 353 6.05 6.39 6.30
CA GLU A 353 6.70 5.16 5.86
C GLU A 353 6.26 4.73 4.46
N TYR A 354 4.97 4.89 4.15
CA TYR A 354 4.43 4.57 2.85
C TYR A 354 4.87 5.55 1.75
N TYR A 355 4.70 6.85 1.97
CA TYR A 355 4.92 7.89 0.94
C TYR A 355 6.38 8.35 0.82
N GLU A 356 7.10 8.43 1.92
CA GLU A 356 8.51 8.88 1.99
C GLU A 356 9.47 7.67 2.18
N GLY A 357 8.93 6.46 2.02
CA GLY A 357 9.63 5.20 2.20
C GLY A 357 10.82 4.99 1.25
N ALA A 358 11.65 4.01 1.62
CA ALA A 358 12.79 3.55 0.85
C ALA A 358 12.39 2.86 -0.45
N ASP A 359 11.36 2.02 -0.35
CA ASP A 359 10.85 1.19 -1.41
C ASP A 359 9.49 1.72 -1.86
N LEU A 360 9.51 2.43 -2.98
CA LEU A 360 8.32 2.95 -3.65
C LEU A 360 7.96 2.12 -4.88
N TYR A 361 8.42 0.86 -4.97
CA TYR A 361 8.17 0.01 -6.13
C TYR A 361 6.67 -0.17 -6.40
N LEU A 362 5.89 -0.60 -5.40
CA LEU A 362 4.44 -0.76 -5.55
C LEU A 362 3.74 0.60 -5.69
N PHE A 363 4.23 1.64 -5.01
CA PHE A 363 3.73 3.00 -5.18
C PHE A 363 3.89 3.49 -6.63
N ASP A 364 5.02 3.21 -7.27
CA ASP A 364 5.26 3.57 -8.67
C ASP A 364 4.41 2.72 -9.64
N GLU A 365 4.07 1.49 -9.28
CA GLU A 365 3.44 0.51 -10.17
C GLU A 365 1.94 0.75 -10.36
N PHE A 366 1.19 1.20 -9.34
CA PHE A 366 -0.25 1.47 -9.49
C PHE A 366 -0.55 2.74 -10.32
N GLN A 367 0.44 3.62 -10.49
CA GLN A 367 0.30 4.90 -11.18
C GLN A 367 0.40 4.75 -12.71
N THR A 368 -0.62 4.17 -13.33
CA THR A 368 -0.61 3.77 -14.75
C THR A 368 -0.70 4.93 -15.74
N SER A 369 -1.11 6.12 -15.30
CA SER A 369 -1.45 7.25 -16.17
C SER A 369 -0.30 8.24 -16.40
N ARG A 370 0.85 8.00 -15.77
CA ARG A 370 1.98 8.94 -15.72
C ARG A 370 3.32 8.24 -15.87
N GLU A 371 4.37 9.03 -16.07
CA GLU A 371 5.72 8.50 -16.13
C GLU A 371 6.13 7.88 -14.80
N ALA A 372 6.73 6.68 -14.84
CA ALA A 372 7.21 6.01 -13.65
C ALA A 372 8.19 6.90 -12.89
N LYS A 373 8.09 6.90 -11.56
CA LYS A 373 8.92 7.69 -10.64
C LYS A 373 8.73 9.21 -10.68
N SER A 374 7.71 9.70 -11.39
CA SER A 374 7.44 11.14 -11.51
C SER A 374 6.83 11.77 -10.24
N ARG A 375 6.03 11.02 -9.47
CA ARG A 375 5.41 11.49 -8.22
C ARG A 375 6.22 11.00 -7.02
N ARG A 376 6.66 11.93 -6.17
CA ARG A 376 7.33 11.64 -4.89
C ARG A 376 6.66 12.52 -3.82
N PRO A 377 5.58 12.02 -3.19
CA PRO A 377 4.86 12.80 -2.20
C PRO A 377 5.75 13.13 -1.01
N SER A 378 5.52 14.28 -0.39
CA SER A 378 6.10 14.63 0.91
C SER A 378 4.97 14.83 1.90
N VAL A 379 5.21 14.42 3.15
CA VAL A 379 4.19 14.37 4.19
C VAL A 379 4.71 15.14 5.40
N ARG A 380 4.23 16.38 5.56
CA ARG A 380 4.60 17.25 6.70
C ARG A 380 3.48 17.37 7.72
N HIS A 381 2.25 17.36 7.25
CA HIS A 381 1.03 17.50 8.07
C HIS A 381 0.01 16.43 7.70
N LEU A 382 -0.97 16.21 8.57
CA LEU A 382 -2.08 15.30 8.28
C LEU A 382 -2.87 15.74 7.02
N HIS A 383 -2.93 17.04 6.75
CA HIS A 383 -3.49 17.58 5.51
C HIS A 383 -2.82 17.01 4.24
N ASP A 384 -1.50 16.88 4.25
CA ASP A 384 -0.76 16.33 3.10
C ASP A 384 -1.10 14.86 2.89
N VAL A 385 -1.35 14.11 3.97
CA VAL A 385 -1.77 12.70 3.91
C VAL A 385 -3.09 12.58 3.17
N PHE A 386 -4.12 13.31 3.59
CA PHE A 386 -5.43 13.26 2.92
C PHE A 386 -5.39 13.77 1.47
N CYS A 387 -4.56 14.77 1.17
CA CYS A 387 -4.32 15.18 -0.21
C CYS A 387 -3.63 14.09 -1.05
N ASN A 388 -2.68 13.37 -0.47
CA ASN A 388 -1.99 12.28 -1.17
C ASN A 388 -2.91 11.11 -1.42
N ILE A 389 -3.76 10.74 -0.45
CA ILE A 389 -4.79 9.70 -0.61
C ILE A 389 -5.75 10.08 -1.74
N ARG A 390 -6.32 11.30 -1.72
CA ARG A 390 -7.14 11.83 -2.83
C ARG A 390 -6.47 11.66 -4.19
N ASP A 391 -5.19 12.00 -4.27
CA ASP A 391 -4.42 11.93 -5.51
C ASP A 391 -4.05 10.49 -5.90
N ASP A 392 -4.07 9.54 -4.96
CA ASP A 392 -3.95 8.10 -5.21
C ASP A 392 -5.27 7.56 -5.80
N GLU A 393 -6.43 7.92 -5.21
CA GLU A 393 -7.75 7.58 -5.76
C GLU A 393 -7.92 8.11 -7.19
N GLY A 394 -7.37 9.29 -7.47
CA GLY A 394 -7.36 9.86 -8.81
C GLY A 394 -6.57 9.02 -9.83
N GLU A 395 -5.58 8.24 -9.40
CA GLU A 395 -4.90 7.27 -10.26
C GLU A 395 -5.72 5.98 -10.42
N HIS A 396 -6.40 5.52 -9.36
CA HIS A 396 -7.33 4.40 -9.42
C HIS A 396 -8.44 4.64 -10.45
N VAL A 397 -9.08 5.83 -10.43
CA VAL A 397 -10.08 6.23 -11.45
C VAL A 397 -9.55 6.03 -12.87
N LYS A 398 -8.33 6.51 -13.15
CA LYS A 398 -7.73 6.43 -14.49
C LYS A 398 -7.41 5.00 -14.88
N THR A 399 -6.90 4.19 -13.96
CA THR A 399 -6.63 2.77 -14.20
C THR A 399 -7.92 2.01 -14.47
N MET A 400 -8.97 2.21 -13.66
CA MET A 400 -10.28 1.59 -13.84
C MET A 400 -10.89 1.97 -15.19
N ASN A 401 -10.83 3.24 -15.57
CA ASN A 401 -11.27 3.72 -16.89
C ASN A 401 -10.53 2.99 -18.03
N ALA A 402 -9.20 2.92 -17.96
CA ALA A 402 -8.39 2.28 -18.98
C ALA A 402 -8.68 0.77 -19.12
N CYS A 403 -9.06 0.10 -18.03
CA CYS A 403 -9.35 -1.34 -18.00
C CYS A 403 -10.72 -1.71 -18.61
N GLN A 404 -11.62 -0.75 -18.82
CA GLN A 404 -12.93 -1.02 -19.41
C GLN A 404 -12.87 -1.39 -20.90
N VAL A 405 -11.84 -0.91 -21.60
CA VAL A 405 -11.68 -1.14 -23.04
C VAL A 405 -11.24 -2.58 -23.29
N THR A 406 -12.01 -3.33 -24.08
CA THR A 406 -11.84 -4.76 -24.37
C THR A 406 -10.53 -5.13 -25.09
N CYS A 407 -9.63 -4.16 -25.30
CA CYS A 407 -8.30 -4.36 -25.85
C CYS A 407 -7.29 -3.53 -25.05
N VAL A 408 -6.74 -4.13 -23.99
CA VAL A 408 -5.64 -3.62 -23.13
C VAL A 408 -4.38 -3.18 -23.91
N TYR A 409 -4.37 -3.29 -25.24
CA TYR A 409 -3.20 -2.98 -26.07
C TYR A 409 -3.03 -1.51 -26.48
N SER A 410 -4.05 -0.67 -26.33
CA SER A 410 -4.01 0.70 -26.89
C SER A 410 -3.93 1.82 -25.85
N ALA A 411 -4.49 1.66 -24.66
CA ALA A 411 -4.56 2.75 -23.67
C ALA A 411 -3.22 2.98 -22.96
N VAL A 412 -2.57 1.92 -22.47
CA VAL A 412 -1.28 2.00 -21.75
C VAL A 412 -0.12 2.46 -22.65
N ASN A 413 -0.25 2.28 -23.98
CA ASN A 413 0.77 2.73 -24.95
C ASN A 413 0.48 4.10 -25.58
N LYS A 414 -0.73 4.66 -25.46
CA LYS A 414 -1.10 5.95 -26.09
C LYS A 414 -0.86 7.17 -25.21
N SER A 415 -0.74 7.01 -23.88
CA SER A 415 -0.36 8.09 -22.97
C SER A 415 1.14 8.46 -23.06
N ASN A 416 1.99 7.58 -23.61
CA ASN A 416 3.40 7.85 -23.85
C ASN A 416 3.65 8.58 -25.18
N GLY A 417 3.09 9.79 -25.28
CA GLY A 417 3.50 10.77 -26.27
C GLY A 417 4.87 11.36 -25.93
N GLY A 418 5.95 10.58 -26.12
CA GLY A 418 7.27 11.17 -26.34
C GLY A 418 8.48 10.65 -25.56
N VAL A 419 8.66 9.34 -25.34
CA VAL A 419 10.02 8.73 -25.34
C VAL A 419 9.91 7.30 -25.85
N GLN A 420 10.32 7.06 -27.11
CA GLN A 420 10.64 5.72 -27.55
C GLN A 420 11.87 5.22 -26.78
N ASN A 421 11.68 4.30 -25.84
CA ASN A 421 12.72 3.30 -25.56
C ASN A 421 12.16 1.98 -25.02
N LYS A 422 12.05 1.04 -25.97
CA LYS A 422 12.18 -0.42 -25.85
C LYS A 422 11.23 -1.12 -24.88
N LEU A 423 10.17 -1.69 -25.45
CA LEU A 423 9.80 -3.10 -25.31
C LEU A 423 9.08 -3.53 -26.60
N ASN A 424 9.81 -4.23 -27.46
CA ASN A 424 9.33 -4.77 -28.72
C ASN A 424 8.85 -6.21 -28.43
N TRP A 425 7.55 -6.44 -28.32
CA TRP A 425 6.98 -7.78 -28.12
C TRP A 425 6.42 -8.28 -29.46
N GLN A 426 7.25 -9.02 -30.20
CA GLN A 426 6.82 -9.71 -31.42
C GLN A 426 5.98 -10.95 -31.08
N LYS A 427 5.07 -11.24 -32.02
CA LYS A 427 4.05 -12.30 -32.10
C LYS A 427 4.43 -13.65 -31.52
#